data_AF-A0A1G2VN79-F1
#
_entry.id   AF-A0A1G2VN79-F1
#
_cell.length_a   1.000
_cell.length_b   1.000
_cell.length_c   1.000
_cell.angle_alpha   90.00
_cell.angle_beta   90.00
_cell.angle_gamma   90.00
#
_symmetry.space_group_name_H-M   'P 1'
#
loop_
_entity.id
_entity.type
_entity.pdbx_description
1 polymer ?
#
loop_
_entity_poly.entity_id
_entity_poly.type
_entity_poly.pdbx_seq_one_letter_code
_entity_poly.pdbx_strand_id
1 'polypeptide(L)'
;MTPPPLKAPLTPSETRLGQGNRTRSLEMQKPAAPFTDISRPKKSSPILKIIILILGISVVFAGIWYFMIREEKIAVIPTFTPTATPTLTSKTLSEIIPSSSQITISSAENFSTALNNKIKSLTPIKDKFLILEVFDENGDKYTLSDFIAKLNVSIPGLLDSLDPSDAALLLYGQKEMFNDKGLLNFSPTPKAKISLIAKSISSSSTRSALNTWEITMTDELKNLFVLDPQKASAQTFLDNTYNGVDIRYRNFSYADNSIDYTIINLSEFNSNYLILTNSRESIYSAIDLLRNQ
;
A
#
# COMPACT_ATOMS: atom_id res chain seq x y z
N MET A 1 38.51 52.89 24.21
CA MET A 1 37.63 52.62 23.06
C MET A 1 36.29 52.15 23.62
N THR A 2 35.28 53.01 23.55
CA THR A 2 33.93 52.75 24.05
C THR A 2 33.09 52.02 23.00
N PRO A 3 32.28 51.01 23.38
CA PRO A 3 31.44 50.29 22.43
C PRO A 3 30.27 51.16 21.94
N PRO A 4 29.81 50.97 20.69
CA PRO A 4 28.70 51.73 20.13
C PRO A 4 27.34 51.29 20.72
N PRO A 5 26.35 52.19 20.75
CA PRO A 5 25.04 51.92 21.35
C PRO A 5 24.19 50.96 20.50
N LEU A 6 23.45 50.09 21.20
CA LEU A 6 22.48 49.14 20.62
C LEU A 6 21.34 49.88 19.89
N LYS A 7 21.04 49.45 18.66
CA LYS A 7 19.86 49.88 17.90
C LYS A 7 18.59 49.24 18.46
N ALA A 8 17.54 50.05 18.56
CA ALA A 8 16.22 49.65 19.04
C ALA A 8 15.48 48.70 18.08
N PRO A 9 14.55 47.87 18.56
CA PRO A 9 13.81 46.91 17.75
C PRO A 9 12.73 47.60 16.90
N LEU A 10 12.59 47.17 15.64
CA LEU A 10 11.51 47.59 14.74
C LEU A 10 10.20 46.90 15.14
N THR A 11 9.16 47.70 15.35
CA THR A 11 7.79 47.25 15.61
C THR A 11 7.16 46.56 14.39
N PRO A 12 6.39 45.48 14.58
CA PRO A 12 5.74 44.76 13.49
C PRO A 12 4.55 45.56 12.92
N SER A 13 4.45 45.59 11.60
CA SER A 13 3.36 46.20 10.84
C SER A 13 2.12 45.30 10.82
N GLU A 14 1.00 45.81 11.37
CA GLU A 14 -0.32 45.18 11.31
C GLU A 14 -0.78 45.00 9.86
N THR A 15 -0.95 43.74 9.44
CA THR A 15 -1.56 43.39 8.16
C THR A 15 -3.07 43.18 8.39
N ARG A 16 -3.90 44.09 7.88
CA ARG A 16 -5.38 43.96 7.94
C ARG A 16 -5.86 42.88 6.95
N LEU A 17 -6.54 41.86 7.47
CA LEU A 17 -7.31 40.89 6.67
C LEU A 17 -8.54 41.57 6.05
N GLY A 18 -8.68 41.45 4.73
CA GLY A 18 -9.87 41.88 4.00
C GLY A 18 -11.10 41.00 4.32
N GLN A 19 -12.24 41.64 4.55
CA GLN A 19 -13.53 40.97 4.72
C GLN A 19 -13.98 40.31 3.42
N GLY A 20 -14.19 38.99 3.44
CA GLY A 20 -14.74 38.23 2.33
C GLY A 20 -16.24 38.49 2.14
N ASN A 21 -16.61 38.94 0.95
CA ASN A 21 -18.00 39.12 0.51
C ASN A 21 -18.73 37.76 0.49
N ARG A 22 -19.82 37.67 1.26
CA ARG A 22 -20.76 36.53 1.25
C ARG A 22 -21.52 36.52 -0.07
N THR A 23 -21.37 35.45 -0.85
CA THR A 23 -22.20 35.19 -2.03
C THR A 23 -23.59 34.69 -1.62
N ARG A 24 -24.58 35.21 -2.35
CA ARG A 24 -26.02 35.10 -2.16
C ARG A 24 -26.50 33.68 -2.49
N SER A 25 -27.21 33.03 -1.56
CA SER A 25 -27.82 31.71 -1.76
C SER A 25 -28.89 31.77 -2.87
N LEU A 26 -28.77 30.89 -3.87
CA LEU A 26 -29.79 30.65 -4.88
C LEU A 26 -30.90 29.78 -4.28
N GLU A 27 -32.08 30.38 -4.14
CA GLU A 27 -33.31 29.71 -3.70
C GLU A 27 -33.83 28.81 -4.83
N MET A 28 -33.73 27.49 -4.63
CA MET A 28 -34.24 26.49 -5.59
C MET A 28 -35.76 26.38 -5.48
N GLN A 29 -36.43 26.61 -6.62
CA GLN A 29 -37.88 26.52 -6.75
C GLN A 29 -38.33 25.05 -6.73
N LYS A 30 -39.20 24.71 -5.76
CA LYS A 30 -39.74 23.37 -5.52
C LYS A 30 -40.68 22.91 -6.66
N PRO A 31 -40.48 21.74 -7.28
CA PRO A 31 -41.36 21.25 -8.35
C PRO A 31 -42.70 20.74 -7.78
N ALA A 32 -43.79 21.05 -8.49
CA ALA A 32 -45.14 20.61 -8.17
C ALA A 32 -45.37 19.15 -8.60
N ALA A 33 -46.02 18.36 -7.73
CA ALA A 33 -46.31 16.96 -7.98
C ALA A 33 -47.51 16.76 -8.94
N PRO A 34 -47.47 15.73 -9.82
CA PRO A 34 -48.60 15.39 -10.69
C PRO A 34 -49.66 14.59 -9.92
N PHE A 35 -50.92 15.02 -10.03
CA PHE A 35 -52.07 14.26 -9.55
C PHE A 35 -52.26 12.99 -10.39
N THR A 36 -52.28 11.82 -9.74
CA THR A 36 -52.72 10.57 -10.34
C THR A 36 -54.13 10.26 -9.84
N ASP A 37 -55.08 10.31 -10.77
CA ASP A 37 -56.49 9.97 -10.56
C ASP A 37 -56.64 8.44 -10.55
N ILE A 38 -56.98 7.87 -9.39
CA ILE A 38 -57.13 6.43 -9.18
C ILE A 38 -58.56 6.04 -9.55
N SER A 39 -58.75 5.62 -10.81
CA SER A 39 -60.01 5.05 -11.28
C SER A 39 -60.38 3.75 -10.52
N ARG A 40 -61.62 3.69 -10.02
CA ARG A 40 -62.17 2.56 -9.25
C ARG A 40 -62.31 1.29 -10.10
N PRO A 41 -62.04 0.10 -9.54
CA PRO A 41 -62.16 -1.16 -10.28
C PRO A 41 -63.61 -1.54 -10.56
N LYS A 42 -63.87 -1.88 -11.83
CA LYS A 42 -65.17 -2.28 -12.39
C LYS A 42 -65.57 -3.69 -11.87
N LYS A 43 -66.80 -3.81 -11.36
CA LYS A 43 -67.39 -5.03 -10.78
C LYS A 43 -67.33 -6.19 -11.78
N SER A 44 -66.54 -7.23 -11.49
CA SER A 44 -66.31 -8.37 -12.38
C SER A 44 -67.55 -9.27 -12.49
N SER A 45 -67.87 -9.68 -13.72
CA SER A 45 -69.06 -10.49 -14.01
C SER A 45 -68.90 -11.93 -13.51
N PRO A 46 -69.98 -12.59 -13.06
CA PRO A 46 -69.92 -13.96 -12.52
C PRO A 46 -69.47 -14.99 -13.56
N ILE A 47 -69.66 -14.71 -14.86
CA ILE A 47 -69.23 -15.59 -15.97
C ILE A 47 -67.70 -15.68 -16.03
N LEU A 48 -66.98 -14.57 -15.79
CA LEU A 48 -65.52 -14.56 -15.79
C LEU A 48 -64.95 -15.47 -14.70
N LYS A 49 -65.61 -15.54 -13.54
CA LYS A 49 -65.20 -16.42 -12.43
C LYS A 49 -65.33 -17.90 -12.79
N ILE A 50 -66.35 -18.27 -13.55
CA ILE A 50 -66.55 -19.65 -14.01
C ILE A 50 -65.49 -20.04 -15.05
N ILE A 51 -65.16 -19.13 -15.97
CA ILE A 51 -64.10 -19.38 -16.97
C ILE A 51 -62.74 -19.56 -16.30
N ILE A 52 -62.41 -18.73 -15.31
CA ILE A 52 -61.17 -18.86 -14.54
C ILE A 52 -61.11 -20.20 -13.79
N LEU A 53 -62.23 -20.67 -13.23
CA LEU A 53 -62.30 -21.96 -12.54
C LEU A 53 -62.05 -23.13 -13.49
N ILE A 54 -62.69 -23.15 -14.66
CA ILE A 54 -62.52 -24.21 -15.66
C ILE A 54 -61.06 -24.23 -16.16
N LEU A 55 -60.50 -23.06 -16.45
CA LEU A 55 -59.10 -22.94 -16.88
C LEU A 55 -58.14 -23.46 -15.81
N GLY A 56 -58.40 -23.15 -14.53
CA GLY A 56 -57.62 -23.67 -13.41
C GLY A 56 -57.64 -25.20 -13.33
N ILE A 57 -58.82 -25.82 -13.50
CA ILE A 57 -58.95 -27.28 -13.47
C ILE A 57 -58.21 -27.92 -14.65
N SER A 58 -58.30 -27.35 -15.85
CA SER A 58 -57.60 -27.86 -17.03
C SER A 58 -56.08 -27.82 -16.87
N VAL A 59 -55.52 -26.75 -16.27
CA VAL A 59 -54.07 -26.65 -16.00
C VAL A 59 -53.61 -27.70 -15.00
N VAL A 60 -54.39 -27.97 -13.95
CA VAL A 60 -54.05 -29.00 -12.96
C VAL A 60 -54.07 -30.40 -13.59
N PHE A 61 -55.09 -30.71 -14.39
CA PHE A 61 -55.16 -31.99 -15.10
C PHE A 61 -54.01 -32.17 -16.10
N ALA A 62 -53.68 -31.13 -16.88
CA ALA A 62 -52.56 -31.16 -17.81
C ALA A 62 -51.22 -31.35 -17.06
N GLY A 63 -51.06 -30.71 -15.89
CA GLY A 63 -49.88 -30.89 -15.04
C GLY A 63 -49.74 -32.32 -14.55
N ILE A 64 -50.80 -32.90 -13.96
CA ILE A 64 -50.78 -34.28 -13.46
C ILE A 64 -50.50 -35.27 -14.61
N TRP A 65 -51.15 -35.09 -15.76
CA TRP A 65 -50.93 -35.91 -16.95
C TRP A 65 -49.47 -35.83 -17.44
N TYR A 66 -48.91 -34.62 -17.48
CA TYR A 66 -47.52 -34.39 -17.88
C TYR A 66 -46.51 -35.07 -16.95
N PHE A 67 -46.77 -35.11 -15.64
CA PHE A 67 -45.91 -35.81 -14.70
C PHE A 67 -46.08 -37.33 -14.73
N MET A 68 -47.26 -37.87 -15.03
CA MET A 68 -47.45 -39.33 -15.13
C MET A 68 -46.83 -39.97 -16.38
N ILE A 69 -46.69 -39.24 -17.49
CA ILE A 69 -46.12 -39.78 -18.75
C ILE A 69 -44.59 -39.66 -18.81
N ARG A 70 -43.97 -38.90 -17.91
CA ARG A 70 -42.52 -38.82 -17.83
C ARG A 70 -41.98 -40.05 -17.10
N GLU A 71 -41.76 -41.13 -17.84
CA GLU A 71 -40.78 -42.13 -17.44
C GLU A 71 -39.43 -41.41 -17.30
N GLU A 72 -38.93 -41.34 -16.06
CA GLU A 72 -37.60 -40.81 -15.77
C GLU A 72 -36.56 -41.69 -16.44
N LYS A 73 -36.14 -41.32 -17.65
CA LYS A 73 -34.87 -41.79 -18.18
C LYS A 73 -33.81 -41.30 -17.21
N ILE A 74 -33.32 -42.19 -16.35
CA ILE A 74 -32.16 -41.94 -15.49
C ILE A 74 -31.00 -41.66 -16.45
N ALA A 75 -30.82 -40.39 -16.78
CA ALA A 75 -29.67 -39.93 -17.53
C ALA A 75 -28.48 -40.23 -16.63
N VAL A 76 -27.59 -41.10 -17.09
CA VAL A 76 -26.31 -41.37 -16.42
C VAL A 76 -25.59 -40.04 -16.36
N ILE A 77 -25.64 -39.37 -15.20
CA ILE A 77 -24.99 -38.09 -15.02
C ILE A 77 -23.49 -38.40 -15.15
N PRO A 78 -22.76 -37.78 -16.10
CA PRO A 78 -21.33 -37.99 -16.18
C PRO A 78 -20.76 -37.62 -14.80
N THR A 79 -20.08 -38.58 -14.17
CA THR A 79 -19.33 -38.30 -12.95
C THR A 79 -18.27 -37.30 -13.37
N PHE A 80 -18.46 -36.03 -13.01
CA PHE A 80 -17.47 -35.01 -13.23
C PHE A 80 -16.26 -35.41 -12.40
N THR A 81 -15.24 -35.96 -13.07
CA THR A 81 -13.92 -36.10 -12.48
C THR A 81 -13.53 -34.69 -12.04
N PRO A 82 -13.26 -34.44 -10.74
CA PRO A 82 -12.83 -33.13 -10.32
C PRO A 82 -11.55 -32.80 -11.08
N THR A 83 -11.64 -31.86 -12.02
CA THR A 83 -10.46 -31.31 -12.67
C THR A 83 -9.60 -30.74 -11.56
N ALA A 84 -8.38 -31.28 -11.40
CA ALA A 84 -7.44 -30.79 -10.42
C ALA A 84 -7.33 -29.27 -10.60
N THR A 85 -7.82 -28.52 -9.62
CA THR A 85 -7.67 -27.06 -9.62
C THR A 85 -6.16 -26.81 -9.57
N PRO A 86 -5.59 -26.06 -10.52
CA PRO A 86 -4.16 -25.78 -10.50
C PRO A 86 -3.82 -25.20 -9.14
N THR A 87 -2.93 -25.88 -8.41
CA THR A 87 -2.41 -25.35 -7.16
C THR A 87 -1.55 -24.15 -7.53
N LEU A 88 -1.99 -22.94 -7.15
CA LEU A 88 -1.21 -21.73 -7.36
C LEU A 88 0.08 -21.87 -6.55
N THR A 89 1.19 -22.10 -7.25
CA THR A 89 2.53 -22.08 -6.63
C THR A 89 2.84 -20.63 -6.27
N SER A 90 2.81 -20.30 -4.98
CA SER A 90 3.23 -18.98 -4.50
C SER A 90 4.72 -18.80 -4.77
N LYS A 91 5.10 -17.87 -5.65
CA LYS A 91 6.51 -17.48 -5.81
C LYS A 91 7.01 -16.80 -4.54
N THR A 92 8.26 -17.03 -4.19
CA THR A 92 8.94 -16.33 -3.07
C THR A 92 9.60 -15.02 -3.55
N LEU A 93 9.92 -14.09 -2.64
CA LEU A 93 10.64 -12.85 -3.02
C LEU A 93 11.98 -13.14 -3.71
N SER A 94 12.66 -14.22 -3.34
CA SER A 94 13.91 -14.65 -3.96
C SER A 94 13.74 -15.12 -5.42
N GLU A 95 12.56 -15.59 -5.80
CA GLU A 95 12.25 -15.93 -7.20
C GLU A 95 11.94 -14.68 -8.03
N ILE A 96 11.35 -13.65 -7.41
CA ILE A 96 11.00 -12.37 -8.05
C ILE A 96 12.26 -11.53 -8.30
N ILE A 97 13.24 -11.59 -7.38
CA ILE A 97 14.47 -10.77 -7.41
C ILE A 97 15.69 -11.69 -7.50
N PRO A 98 16.14 -12.04 -8.72
CA PRO A 98 17.13 -13.11 -8.91
C PRO A 98 18.57 -12.70 -8.60
N SER A 99 18.83 -11.42 -8.33
CA SER A 99 20.18 -10.90 -8.13
C SER A 99 20.39 -10.50 -6.67
N SER A 100 21.52 -10.91 -6.10
CA SER A 100 21.91 -10.58 -4.73
C SER A 100 23.28 -9.92 -4.65
N SER A 101 23.52 -9.20 -3.57
CA SER A 101 24.79 -8.60 -3.17
C SER A 101 25.01 -8.90 -1.69
N GLN A 102 26.24 -9.25 -1.32
CA GLN A 102 26.58 -9.66 0.03
C GLN A 102 27.45 -8.59 0.70
N ILE A 103 27.16 -8.32 1.97
CA ILE A 103 27.99 -7.47 2.81
C ILE A 103 28.25 -8.14 4.16
N THR A 104 29.44 -7.93 4.70
CA THR A 104 29.82 -8.41 6.03
C THR A 104 29.98 -7.23 6.99
N ILE A 105 29.39 -7.33 8.19
CA ILE A 105 29.48 -6.34 9.25
C ILE A 105 30.26 -6.93 10.43
N SER A 106 31.33 -6.24 10.85
CA SER A 106 32.10 -6.64 12.04
C SER A 106 31.36 -6.27 13.33
N SER A 107 31.51 -7.11 14.36
CA SER A 107 30.88 -6.90 15.67
C SER A 107 31.45 -5.70 16.43
N ALA A 108 32.66 -5.24 16.07
CA ALA A 108 33.34 -4.12 16.72
C ALA A 108 32.78 -2.75 16.34
N GLU A 109 31.96 -2.65 15.29
CA GLU A 109 31.43 -1.40 14.76
C GLU A 109 29.96 -1.17 15.17
N ASN A 110 29.53 0.09 15.23
CA ASN A 110 28.11 0.39 15.33
C ASN A 110 27.39 -0.11 14.06
N PHE A 111 26.44 -1.02 14.22
CA PHE A 111 25.78 -1.71 13.12
C PHE A 111 25.20 -0.76 12.06
N SER A 112 24.51 0.31 12.47
CA SER A 112 23.93 1.29 11.53
C SER A 112 25.00 2.05 10.75
N THR A 113 26.09 2.44 11.40
CA THR A 113 27.21 3.14 10.74
C THR A 113 27.95 2.21 9.79
N ALA A 114 28.25 0.98 10.22
CA ALA A 114 28.91 -0.03 9.41
C ALA A 114 28.10 -0.36 8.15
N LEU A 115 26.80 -0.64 8.33
CA LEU A 115 25.85 -0.92 7.25
C LEU A 115 25.83 0.23 6.23
N ASN A 116 25.68 1.47 6.68
CA ASN A 116 25.67 2.65 5.80
C ASN A 116 26.98 2.81 5.03
N ASN A 117 28.12 2.59 5.67
CA ASN A 117 29.43 2.69 5.02
C ASN A 117 29.60 1.61 3.94
N LYS A 118 29.19 0.37 4.24
CA LYS A 118 29.19 -0.73 3.25
C LYS A 118 28.26 -0.41 2.09
N ILE A 119 27.05 0.07 2.34
CA ILE A 119 26.09 0.42 1.30
C ILE A 119 26.58 1.55 0.41
N LYS A 120 27.24 2.57 0.96
CA LYS A 120 27.89 3.63 0.17
C LYS A 120 29.02 3.12 -0.71
N SER A 121 29.68 2.03 -0.32
CA SER A 121 30.76 1.41 -1.11
C SER A 121 30.26 0.47 -2.20
N LEU A 122 28.98 0.05 -2.16
CA LEU A 122 28.38 -0.75 -3.21
C LEU A 122 28.12 0.13 -4.44
N THR A 123 28.34 -0.44 -5.62
CA THR A 123 27.98 0.18 -6.90
C THR A 123 26.62 -0.36 -7.32
N PRO A 124 25.50 0.33 -7.02
CA PRO A 124 24.19 -0.19 -7.36
C PRO A 124 23.97 -0.18 -8.87
N ILE A 125 23.12 -1.09 -9.36
CA ILE A 125 22.71 -1.10 -10.76
C ILE A 125 21.55 -0.11 -10.91
N LYS A 126 21.69 0.84 -11.85
CA LYS A 126 20.68 1.86 -12.11
C LYS A 126 19.30 1.23 -12.35
N ASP A 127 18.29 1.72 -11.64
CA ASP A 127 16.87 1.36 -11.80
C ASP A 127 16.59 -0.14 -11.57
N LYS A 128 17.39 -0.78 -10.71
CA LYS A 128 17.23 -2.19 -10.36
C LYS A 128 17.36 -2.40 -8.85
N PHE A 129 16.67 -3.44 -8.39
CA PHE A 129 16.83 -3.99 -7.05
C PHE A 129 17.83 -5.14 -7.06
N LEU A 130 18.59 -5.23 -5.98
CA LEU A 130 19.41 -6.38 -5.61
C LEU A 130 19.02 -6.80 -4.20
N ILE A 131 18.91 -8.09 -3.92
CA ILE A 131 18.78 -8.60 -2.55
C ILE A 131 20.08 -8.29 -1.81
N LEU A 132 20.01 -7.57 -0.70
CA LEU A 132 21.13 -7.29 0.16
C LEU A 132 21.20 -8.34 1.27
N GLU A 133 22.14 -9.27 1.14
CA GLU A 133 22.41 -10.27 2.16
C GLU A 133 23.46 -9.73 3.13
N VAL A 134 23.08 -9.64 4.40
CA VAL A 134 23.96 -9.11 5.45
C VAL A 134 24.47 -10.28 6.28
N PHE A 135 25.78 -10.40 6.41
CA PHE A 135 26.45 -11.43 7.19
C PHE A 135 27.20 -10.81 8.37
N ASP A 136 27.33 -11.55 9.45
CA ASP A 136 28.24 -11.23 10.54
C ASP A 136 29.69 -11.64 10.18
N GLU A 137 30.63 -11.33 11.07
CA GLU A 137 32.05 -11.68 10.90
C GLU A 137 32.36 -13.18 10.98
N ASN A 138 31.42 -13.99 11.49
CA ASN A 138 31.54 -15.44 11.56
C ASN A 138 30.99 -16.13 10.29
N GLY A 139 30.30 -15.38 9.42
CA GLY A 139 29.67 -15.88 8.20
C GLY A 139 28.20 -16.25 8.37
N ASP A 140 27.58 -15.92 9.50
CA ASP A 140 26.16 -16.14 9.75
C ASP A 140 25.31 -15.04 9.11
N LYS A 141 24.27 -15.43 8.37
CA LYS A 141 23.36 -14.48 7.71
C LYS A 141 22.40 -13.89 8.73
N TYR A 142 22.33 -12.56 8.81
CA TYR A 142 21.33 -11.86 9.61
C TYR A 142 19.92 -12.09 9.04
N THR A 143 19.01 -12.54 9.90
CA THR A 143 17.58 -12.58 9.59
C THR A 143 16.95 -11.18 9.71
N LEU A 144 15.69 -11.02 9.30
CA LEU A 144 14.95 -9.77 9.51
C LEU A 144 14.92 -9.38 11.01
N SER A 145 14.65 -10.34 11.88
CA SER A 145 14.59 -10.12 13.33
C SER A 145 15.93 -9.68 13.88
N ASP A 146 17.03 -10.33 13.46
CA ASP A 146 18.37 -9.93 13.89
C ASP A 146 18.71 -8.52 13.39
N PHE A 147 18.35 -8.21 12.14
CA PHE A 147 18.60 -6.91 11.53
C PHE A 147 17.88 -5.79 12.31
N ILE A 148 16.58 -5.94 12.60
CA ILE A 148 15.82 -4.95 13.38
C ILE A 148 16.38 -4.82 14.81
N ALA A 149 16.73 -5.94 15.45
CA ALA A 149 17.33 -5.92 16.79
C ALA A 149 18.68 -5.18 16.80
N LYS A 150 19.55 -5.41 15.81
CA LYS A 150 20.86 -4.76 15.68
C LYS A 150 20.78 -3.27 15.33
N LEU A 151 19.72 -2.86 14.64
CA LEU A 151 19.46 -1.44 14.39
C LEU A 151 18.97 -0.69 15.64
N ASN A 152 18.62 -1.40 16.72
CA ASN A 152 18.04 -0.82 17.93
C ASN A 152 16.77 -0.01 17.62
N VAL A 153 15.93 -0.54 16.72
CA VAL A 153 14.66 0.04 16.29
C VAL A 153 13.54 -0.66 17.07
N SER A 154 12.68 0.12 17.71
CA SER A 154 11.58 -0.41 18.51
C SER A 154 10.29 -0.37 17.70
N ILE A 155 9.97 -1.45 16.99
CA ILE A 155 8.80 -1.50 16.13
C ILE A 155 7.62 -2.23 16.80
N PRO A 156 6.65 -1.53 17.42
CA PRO A 156 5.65 -2.17 18.27
C PRO A 156 4.70 -3.03 17.42
N GLY A 157 4.72 -4.35 17.64
CA GLY A 157 3.81 -5.31 17.00
C GLY A 157 3.99 -5.52 15.49
N LEU A 158 4.93 -4.82 14.83
CA LEU A 158 5.15 -5.01 13.39
C LEU A 158 5.79 -6.37 13.11
N LEU A 159 6.81 -6.77 13.87
CA LEU A 159 7.50 -8.03 13.65
C LEU A 159 6.56 -9.23 13.78
N ASP A 160 5.61 -9.18 14.72
CA ASP A 160 4.60 -10.23 14.91
C ASP A 160 3.60 -10.33 13.74
N SER A 161 3.50 -9.27 12.93
CA SER A 161 2.60 -9.18 11.78
C SER A 161 3.26 -9.54 10.44
N LEU A 162 4.57 -9.79 10.44
CA LEU A 162 5.36 -10.12 9.25
C LEU A 162 5.79 -11.59 9.27
N ASP A 163 5.86 -12.20 8.10
CA ASP A 163 6.42 -13.55 7.93
C ASP A 163 7.95 -13.42 7.77
N PRO A 164 8.75 -13.88 8.74
CA PRO A 164 10.20 -13.74 8.70
C PRO A 164 10.84 -14.62 7.62
N SER A 165 10.13 -15.62 7.09
CA SER A 165 10.65 -16.54 6.06
C SER A 165 10.58 -15.95 4.65
N ASP A 166 9.74 -14.94 4.42
CA ASP A 166 9.56 -14.27 3.13
C ASP A 166 9.73 -12.76 3.29
N ALA A 167 10.94 -12.38 3.71
CA ALA A 167 11.38 -11.01 3.83
C ALA A 167 12.76 -10.81 3.19
N ALA A 168 12.96 -9.67 2.57
CA ALA A 168 14.20 -9.30 1.91
C ALA A 168 14.55 -7.83 2.18
N LEU A 169 15.80 -7.60 2.56
CA LEU A 169 16.42 -6.29 2.47
C LEU A 169 16.94 -6.12 1.04
N LEU A 170 16.68 -4.98 0.43
CA LEU A 170 16.99 -4.69 -0.95
C LEU A 170 17.84 -3.43 -1.07
N LEU A 171 18.70 -3.43 -2.08
CA LEU A 171 19.46 -2.28 -2.55
C LEU A 171 18.88 -1.80 -3.87
N TYR A 172 18.43 -0.55 -3.92
CA TYR A 172 17.94 0.10 -5.14
C TYR A 172 18.97 1.11 -5.69
N GLY A 173 19.21 1.07 -7.00
CA GLY A 173 20.04 2.05 -7.69
C GLY A 173 19.27 3.27 -8.17
N GLN A 174 19.08 4.24 -7.26
CA GLN A 174 18.33 5.46 -7.52
C GLN A 174 18.99 6.35 -8.58
N LYS A 175 18.19 6.87 -9.53
CA LYS A 175 18.66 7.83 -10.56
C LYS A 175 18.19 9.25 -10.31
N GLU A 176 17.05 9.41 -9.63
CA GLU A 176 16.45 10.69 -9.26
C GLU A 176 17.13 11.25 -8.01
N MET A 177 17.77 12.41 -8.13
CA MET A 177 18.34 13.12 -6.98
C MET A 177 17.93 14.58 -7.03
N PHE A 178 17.97 15.25 -5.88
CA PHE A 178 17.72 16.69 -5.80
C PHE A 178 18.98 17.41 -5.32
N ASN A 179 19.27 18.56 -5.92
CA ASN A 179 20.33 19.43 -5.40
C ASN A 179 19.81 20.31 -4.23
N ASP A 180 20.68 21.07 -3.59
CA ASP A 180 20.33 21.95 -2.46
C ASP A 180 19.32 23.06 -2.79
N LYS A 181 18.98 23.24 -4.09
CA LYS A 181 17.95 24.16 -4.56
C LYS A 181 16.62 23.45 -4.86
N GLY A 182 16.52 22.15 -4.60
CA GLY A 182 15.36 21.32 -4.92
C GLY A 182 15.15 21.09 -6.40
N LEU A 183 16.17 21.31 -7.23
CA LEU A 183 16.08 21.01 -8.65
C LEU A 183 16.43 19.54 -8.89
N LEU A 184 15.60 18.90 -9.69
CA LEU A 184 15.79 17.53 -10.13
C LEU A 184 17.09 17.39 -10.92
N ASN A 185 17.91 16.42 -10.53
CA ASN A 185 19.13 16.06 -11.23
C ASN A 185 19.14 14.55 -11.46
N PHE A 186 19.26 14.13 -12.71
CA PHE A 186 19.42 12.73 -13.06
C PHE A 186 20.90 12.38 -13.00
N SER A 187 21.27 11.51 -12.06
CA SER A 187 22.65 11.09 -11.92
C SER A 187 23.03 10.06 -12.99
N PRO A 188 24.20 10.19 -13.66
CA PRO A 188 24.78 9.08 -14.40
C PRO A 188 25.25 7.96 -13.44
N THR A 189 25.59 8.31 -12.20
CA THR A 189 26.04 7.36 -11.16
C THR A 189 24.90 7.11 -10.18
N PRO A 190 24.28 5.92 -10.18
CA PRO A 190 23.15 5.63 -9.30
C PRO A 190 23.54 5.67 -7.82
N LYS A 191 22.66 6.23 -6.99
CA LYS A 191 22.84 6.28 -5.53
C LYS A 191 22.16 5.08 -4.88
N ALA A 192 22.87 4.41 -3.98
CA ALA A 192 22.34 3.26 -3.26
C ALA A 192 21.23 3.69 -2.29
N LYS A 193 20.10 3.01 -2.35
CA LYS A 193 18.94 3.19 -1.48
C LYS A 193 18.53 1.85 -0.87
N ILE A 194 18.08 1.89 0.37
CA ILE A 194 17.73 0.69 1.15
C ILE A 194 16.22 0.57 1.15
N SER A 195 15.76 -0.65 0.92
CA SER A 195 14.34 -0.99 0.97
C SER A 195 14.15 -2.30 1.71
N LEU A 196 13.06 -2.42 2.44
CA LEU A 196 12.61 -3.66 3.08
C LEU A 196 11.31 -4.09 2.39
N ILE A 197 11.26 -5.33 1.92
CA ILE A 197 10.03 -5.98 1.49
C ILE A 197 9.81 -7.20 2.36
N ALA A 198 8.63 -7.32 2.96
CA ALA A 198 8.30 -8.44 3.83
C ALA A 198 6.86 -8.87 3.62
N LYS A 199 6.62 -10.17 3.52
CA LYS A 199 5.27 -10.72 3.50
C LYS A 199 4.58 -10.42 4.82
N SER A 200 3.34 -9.97 4.72
CA SER A 200 2.47 -9.63 5.83
C SER A 200 1.52 -10.80 6.10
N ILE A 201 1.53 -11.29 7.34
CA ILE A 201 0.62 -12.35 7.81
C ILE A 201 -0.81 -11.81 7.87
N SER A 202 -0.97 -10.55 8.29
CA SER A 202 -2.25 -9.87 8.44
C SER A 202 -2.13 -8.40 8.03
N SER A 203 -2.70 -8.04 6.86
CA SER A 203 -2.63 -6.67 6.35
C SER A 203 -3.22 -5.62 7.30
N SER A 204 -4.27 -5.97 8.05
CA SER A 204 -4.88 -5.08 9.06
C SER A 204 -3.96 -4.87 10.27
N SER A 205 -3.37 -5.95 10.80
CA SER A 205 -2.44 -5.88 11.94
C SER A 205 -1.19 -5.09 11.58
N THR A 206 -0.60 -5.39 10.42
CA THR A 206 0.56 -4.66 9.87
C THR A 206 0.25 -3.18 9.68
N ARG A 207 -0.92 -2.83 9.14
CA ARG A 207 -1.34 -1.43 8.99
C ARG A 207 -1.47 -0.72 10.33
N SER A 208 -2.08 -1.37 11.33
CA SER A 208 -2.22 -0.81 12.67
C SER A 208 -0.87 -0.58 13.36
N ALA A 209 0.06 -1.54 13.22
CA ALA A 209 1.42 -1.44 13.74
C ALA A 209 2.18 -0.27 13.08
N LEU A 210 2.11 -0.15 11.74
CA LEU A 210 2.74 0.95 11.01
C LEU A 210 2.21 2.32 11.43
N ASN A 211 0.89 2.47 11.53
CA ASN A 211 0.28 3.73 11.96
C ASN A 211 0.71 4.15 13.37
N THR A 212 0.90 3.17 14.27
CA THR A 212 1.43 3.42 15.62
C THR A 212 2.91 3.81 15.55
N TRP A 213 3.68 3.12 14.71
CA TRP A 213 5.11 3.36 14.52
C TRP A 213 5.42 4.72 13.88
N GLU A 214 4.54 5.29 13.05
CA GLU A 214 4.73 6.61 12.41
C GLU A 214 5.20 7.71 13.38
N ILE A 215 4.80 7.64 14.67
CA ILE A 215 5.17 8.59 15.72
C ILE A 215 6.68 8.59 16.00
N THR A 216 7.31 7.42 16.05
CA THR A 216 8.74 7.24 16.40
C THR A 216 9.61 6.84 15.22
N MET A 217 9.01 6.43 14.09
CA MET A 217 9.67 5.88 12.91
C MET A 217 10.78 6.78 12.37
N THR A 218 10.59 8.10 12.38
CA THR A 218 11.63 9.05 11.93
C THR A 218 12.87 8.99 12.82
N ASP A 219 12.69 8.98 14.14
CA ASP A 219 13.81 8.98 15.08
C ASP A 219 14.57 7.65 15.09
N GLU A 220 13.87 6.56 14.85
CA GLU A 220 14.45 5.22 14.82
C GLU A 220 15.17 4.93 13.49
N LEU A 221 14.63 5.42 12.36
CA LEU A 221 15.21 5.17 11.03
C LEU A 221 16.22 6.23 10.57
N LYS A 222 16.37 7.36 11.28
CA LYS A 222 17.26 8.45 10.83
C LYS A 222 18.69 8.03 10.57
N ASN A 223 19.22 7.10 11.37
CA ASN A 223 20.57 6.60 11.18
C ASN A 223 20.64 5.66 9.98
N LEU A 224 19.71 4.69 9.87
CA LEU A 224 19.66 3.74 8.76
C LEU A 224 19.52 4.43 7.40
N PHE A 225 18.68 5.46 7.33
CA PHE A 225 18.36 6.15 6.08
C PHE A 225 19.14 7.46 5.89
N VAL A 226 20.02 7.81 6.83
CA VAL A 226 20.83 9.04 6.82
C VAL A 226 19.94 10.29 6.66
N LEU A 227 18.91 10.37 7.50
CA LEU A 227 17.89 11.42 7.48
C LEU A 227 18.25 12.54 8.45
N ASP A 228 17.83 13.75 8.11
CA ASP A 228 17.87 14.91 9.00
C ASP A 228 16.43 15.27 9.40
N PRO A 229 15.97 14.89 10.61
CA PRO A 229 14.61 15.17 11.06
C PRO A 229 14.25 16.65 11.07
N GLN A 230 15.22 17.55 11.18
CA GLN A 230 14.98 19.00 11.15
C GLN A 230 14.59 19.51 9.75
N LYS A 231 14.88 18.73 8.72
CA LYS A 231 14.50 19.01 7.33
C LYS A 231 13.19 18.34 6.92
N ALA A 232 12.46 17.71 7.84
CA ALA A 232 11.17 17.09 7.53
C ALA A 232 10.20 18.11 6.92
N SER A 233 9.62 17.80 5.77
CA SER A 233 8.68 18.69 5.07
C SER A 233 7.33 18.83 5.77
N ALA A 234 7.02 17.89 6.67
CA ALA A 234 5.78 17.83 7.45
C ALA A 234 6.02 17.22 8.83
N GLN A 235 5.16 17.56 9.79
CA GLN A 235 5.20 17.02 11.14
C GLN A 235 4.74 15.55 11.22
N THR A 236 3.84 15.15 10.33
CA THR A 236 3.25 13.80 10.26
C THR A 236 3.48 13.19 8.88
N PHE A 237 3.24 11.89 8.76
CA PHE A 237 3.16 11.22 7.47
C PHE A 237 1.97 11.75 6.67
N LEU A 238 2.16 11.80 5.35
CA LEU A 238 1.20 12.25 4.35
C LEU A 238 0.77 11.05 3.49
N ASP A 239 -0.34 11.23 2.77
CA ASP A 239 -0.88 10.23 1.84
C ASP A 239 -0.52 10.57 0.39
N ASN A 240 -0.21 9.53 -0.38
CA ASN A 240 -0.02 9.57 -1.82
C ASN A 240 -0.60 8.29 -2.44
N THR A 241 -0.84 8.31 -3.75
CA THR A 241 -1.29 7.14 -4.48
C THR A 241 -0.44 6.98 -5.73
N TYR A 242 0.02 5.75 -5.99
CA TYR A 242 0.77 5.41 -7.20
C TYR A 242 0.20 4.14 -7.83
N ASN A 243 -0.20 4.21 -9.09
CA ASN A 243 -0.89 3.12 -9.80
C ASN A 243 -2.10 2.55 -9.02
N GLY A 244 -2.78 3.34 -8.19
CA GLY A 244 -3.88 2.88 -7.33
C GLY A 244 -3.44 2.11 -6.08
N VAL A 245 -2.16 2.19 -5.69
CA VAL A 245 -1.63 1.74 -4.40
C VAL A 245 -1.47 2.95 -3.48
N ASP A 246 -2.04 2.88 -2.28
CA ASP A 246 -1.91 3.92 -1.27
C ASP A 246 -0.56 3.85 -0.57
N ILE A 247 0.17 4.96 -0.58
CA ILE A 247 1.50 5.11 -0.01
C ILE A 247 1.42 6.13 1.12
N ARG A 248 1.97 5.77 2.27
CA ARG A 248 2.23 6.69 3.38
C ARG A 248 3.68 7.15 3.26
N TYR A 249 3.91 8.45 3.32
CA TYR A 249 5.25 8.97 3.14
C TYR A 249 5.55 10.18 4.03
N ARG A 250 6.84 10.41 4.28
CA ARG A 250 7.36 11.62 4.90
C ARG A 250 8.67 12.02 4.22
N ASN A 251 8.68 13.18 3.58
CA ASN A 251 9.89 13.72 2.97
C ASN A 251 10.75 14.45 4.02
N PHE A 252 12.06 14.38 3.84
CA PHE A 252 13.02 15.20 4.57
C PHE A 252 13.46 16.33 3.65
N SER A 253 14.74 16.41 3.28
CA SER A 253 15.23 17.46 2.37
C SER A 253 14.42 17.51 1.06
N TYR A 254 14.26 16.38 0.39
CA TYR A 254 13.51 16.21 -0.86
C TYR A 254 13.00 14.76 -0.98
N ALA A 255 12.26 14.46 -2.05
CA ALA A 255 11.67 13.13 -2.28
C ALA A 255 12.70 12.00 -2.53
N ASP A 256 13.98 12.33 -2.72
CA ASP A 256 15.07 11.36 -2.75
C ASP A 256 15.57 10.96 -1.37
N ASN A 257 15.13 11.62 -0.30
CA ASN A 257 15.40 11.26 1.09
C ASN A 257 14.08 11.36 1.86
N SER A 258 13.35 10.25 1.87
CA SER A 258 12.03 10.13 2.46
C SER A 258 11.93 8.82 3.23
N ILE A 259 10.86 8.65 3.99
CA ILE A 259 10.41 7.33 4.42
C ILE A 259 9.09 7.11 3.70
N ASP A 260 9.01 6.07 2.88
CA ASP A 260 7.80 5.69 2.16
C ASP A 260 7.45 4.26 2.48
N TYR A 261 6.17 3.98 2.73
CA TYR A 261 5.72 2.61 2.89
C TYR A 261 4.33 2.37 2.31
N THR A 262 4.09 1.12 1.94
CA THR A 262 2.79 0.62 1.54
C THR A 262 2.60 -0.84 1.90
N ILE A 263 1.35 -1.29 1.92
CA ILE A 263 1.00 -2.71 1.96
C ILE A 263 0.25 -2.99 0.67
N ILE A 264 0.83 -3.83 -0.19
CA ILE A 264 0.23 -4.23 -1.46
C ILE A 264 -0.34 -5.64 -1.35
N ASN A 265 -1.55 -5.83 -1.86
CA ASN A 265 -2.11 -7.16 -2.10
C ASN A 265 -1.70 -7.64 -3.49
N LEU A 266 -1.03 -8.78 -3.56
CA LEU A 266 -0.65 -9.42 -4.82
C LEU A 266 -1.55 -10.62 -5.01
N SER A 267 -2.56 -10.47 -5.86
CA SER A 267 -3.57 -11.50 -6.12
C SER A 267 -2.97 -12.81 -6.62
N GLU A 268 -1.88 -12.73 -7.38
CA GLU A 268 -1.17 -13.89 -7.94
C GLU A 268 -0.53 -14.77 -6.86
N PHE A 269 -0.08 -14.15 -5.76
CA PHE A 269 0.52 -14.85 -4.62
C PHE A 269 -0.48 -15.06 -3.47
N ASN A 270 -1.72 -14.59 -3.62
CA ASN A 270 -2.73 -14.52 -2.57
C ASN A 270 -2.15 -14.02 -1.24
N SER A 271 -1.25 -13.04 -1.32
CA SER A 271 -0.42 -12.60 -0.19
C SER A 271 -0.32 -11.09 -0.18
N ASN A 272 -0.13 -10.53 1.02
CA ASN A 272 0.09 -9.10 1.20
C ASN A 272 1.57 -8.88 1.48
N TYR A 273 2.16 -7.82 0.92
CA TYR A 273 3.56 -7.46 1.14
C TYR A 273 3.65 -6.03 1.67
N LEU A 274 4.37 -5.86 2.78
CA LEU A 274 4.86 -4.57 3.23
C LEU A 274 6.07 -4.19 2.38
N ILE A 275 6.07 -2.95 1.88
CA ILE A 275 7.23 -2.32 1.27
C ILE A 275 7.55 -1.08 2.10
N LEU A 276 8.79 -0.92 2.54
CA LEU A 276 9.32 0.24 3.24
C LEU A 276 10.61 0.68 2.55
N THR A 277 10.69 1.92 2.10
CA THR A 277 11.85 2.45 1.35
C THR A 277 12.31 3.79 1.90
N ASN A 278 13.51 4.20 1.49
CA ASN A 278 14.08 5.50 1.85
C ASN A 278 14.16 6.51 0.69
N SER A 279 13.34 6.31 -0.34
CA SER A 279 13.11 7.29 -1.40
C SER A 279 11.79 7.02 -2.12
N ARG A 280 11.17 8.09 -2.63
CA ARG A 280 9.97 8.04 -3.45
C ARG A 280 10.16 7.21 -4.73
N GLU A 281 11.30 7.37 -5.39
CA GLU A 281 11.62 6.58 -6.58
C GLU A 281 11.66 5.09 -6.24
N SER A 282 12.27 4.72 -5.10
CA SER A 282 12.37 3.31 -4.72
C SER A 282 11.02 2.70 -4.38
N ILE A 283 10.07 3.42 -3.77
CA ILE A 283 8.75 2.84 -3.47
C ILE A 283 7.96 2.59 -4.77
N TYR A 284 8.05 3.50 -5.74
CA TYR A 284 7.40 3.32 -7.05
C TYR A 284 7.99 2.12 -7.80
N SER A 285 9.32 2.05 -7.88
CA SER A 285 9.98 0.93 -8.54
C SER A 285 9.69 -0.41 -7.85
N ALA A 286 9.54 -0.43 -6.53
CA ALA A 286 9.18 -1.65 -5.79
C ALA A 286 7.74 -2.10 -6.08
N ILE A 287 6.80 -1.15 -6.17
CA ILE A 287 5.41 -1.42 -6.57
C ILE A 287 5.36 -1.98 -7.99
N ASP A 288 6.08 -1.37 -8.93
CA ASP A 288 6.15 -1.82 -10.31
C ASP A 288 6.80 -3.20 -10.43
N LEU A 289 7.87 -3.45 -9.66
CA LEU A 289 8.54 -4.76 -9.62
C LEU A 289 7.58 -5.87 -9.19
N LEU A 290 6.79 -5.64 -8.14
CA LEU A 290 5.90 -6.65 -7.57
C LEU A 290 4.61 -6.85 -8.36
N ARG A 291 4.12 -5.82 -9.06
CA ARG A 291 2.88 -5.91 -9.86
C ARG A 291 3.06 -6.46 -11.26
N ASN A 292 4.27 -6.41 -11.81
CA ASN A 292 4.57 -6.86 -13.17
C ASN A 292 5.18 -8.28 -13.20
N GLN A 293 4.84 -9.15 -12.22
CA GLN A 293 5.32 -10.55 -12.14
C GLN A 293 4.40 -11.55 -12.84
#